data_AF-A0A820I4F5-F1
#
_entry.id   AF-A0A820I4F5-F1
#
_cell.length_a   1.000
_cell.length_b   1.000
_cell.length_c   1.000
_cell.angle_alpha   90.00
_cell.angle_beta   90.00
_cell.angle_gamma   90.00
#
_symmetry.space_group_name_H-M   'P 1'
#
loop_
_entity.id
_entity.type
_entity.pdbx_description
1 polymer ?
#
loop_
_entity_poly.entity_id
_entity_poly.type
_entity_poly.pdbx_seq_one_letter_code
_entity_poly.pdbx_strand_id
1 'polypeptide(L)'
;VAFFDRPENSSGAICNRLSSDALAIQQMTGARLGIVCESIVMFGIGVVLGVFVSWQLTLIVLFYIVSLFVIAVMHIRWQARLNKRSDDILESASSVRPTFRLQYHVH
;
A
#
# COMPACT_ATOMS: atom_id res chain seq x y z
N VAL A 1 9.44 -52.15 3.86
CA VAL A 1 8.74 -51.39 4.92
C VAL A 1 9.63 -50.43 5.73
N ALA A 2 10.95 -50.46 5.59
CA ALA A 2 11.89 -49.52 6.26
C ALA A 2 12.00 -48.11 5.65
N PHE A 3 11.03 -47.67 4.83
CA PHE A 3 11.02 -46.31 4.25
C PHE A 3 10.32 -45.29 5.18
N PHE A 4 9.40 -45.77 6.04
CA PHE A 4 8.60 -44.94 6.96
C PHE A 4 9.17 -44.80 8.38
N ASP A 5 10.28 -45.48 8.70
CA ASP A 5 10.92 -45.46 10.03
C ASP A 5 12.12 -44.50 10.12
N ARG A 6 12.43 -43.74 9.06
CA ARG A 6 13.44 -42.68 9.14
C ARG A 6 12.81 -41.44 9.78
N PRO A 7 13.39 -40.84 10.84
CA PRO A 7 12.85 -39.64 11.50
C PRO A 7 12.71 -38.45 10.54
N GLU A 8 13.49 -38.45 9.46
CA GLU A 8 13.46 -37.45 8.37
C GLU A 8 12.33 -37.69 7.34
N ASN A 9 11.81 -38.92 7.23
CA ASN A 9 10.71 -39.30 6.33
C ASN A 9 9.47 -39.76 7.10
N SER A 10 9.37 -39.38 8.38
CA SER A 10 8.13 -39.59 9.15
C SER A 10 6.98 -38.99 8.36
N SER A 11 5.93 -39.77 8.13
CA SER A 11 4.75 -39.37 7.35
C SER A 11 4.18 -38.02 7.80
N GLY A 12 4.40 -37.64 9.06
CA GLY A 12 4.08 -36.32 9.62
C GLY A 12 4.88 -35.15 9.02
N ALA A 13 6.17 -35.31 8.70
CA ALA A 13 6.99 -34.26 8.10
C ALA A 13 6.62 -34.01 6.63
N ILE A 14 6.34 -35.08 5.87
CA ILE A 14 5.81 -35.01 4.51
C ILE A 14 4.41 -34.38 4.52
N CYS A 15 3.54 -34.78 5.46
CA CYS A 15 2.21 -34.20 5.65
C CYS A 15 2.29 -32.72 6.03
N ASN A 16 3.23 -32.32 6.88
CA ASN A 16 3.42 -30.92 7.27
C ASN A 16 3.93 -30.06 6.10
N ARG A 17 4.84 -30.58 5.28
CA ARG A 17 5.28 -29.91 4.05
C ARG A 17 4.17 -29.82 3.01
N LEU A 18 3.42 -30.90 2.80
CA LEU A 18 2.28 -30.92 1.90
C LEU A 18 1.16 -29.98 2.36
N SER A 19 0.91 -29.90 3.66
CA SER A 19 -0.03 -28.96 4.27
C SER A 19 0.45 -27.51 4.10
N SER A 20 1.74 -27.26 4.35
CA SER A 20 2.37 -25.95 4.11
C SER A 20 2.30 -25.53 2.64
N ASP A 21 2.56 -26.46 1.72
CA ASP A 21 2.48 -26.23 0.29
C ASP A 21 1.02 -25.97 -0.12
N ALA A 22 0.07 -26.79 0.34
CA ALA A 22 -1.37 -26.63 0.13
C ALA A 22 -1.88 -25.28 0.64
N LEU A 23 -1.44 -24.85 1.84
CA LEU A 23 -1.74 -23.55 2.41
C LEU A 23 -1.17 -22.41 1.56
N ALA A 24 0.05 -22.56 1.01
CA ALA A 24 0.62 -21.57 0.11
C ALA A 24 -0.22 -21.45 -1.18
N ILE A 25 -0.65 -22.56 -1.77
CA ILE A 25 -1.55 -22.52 -2.96
C ILE A 25 -2.90 -21.91 -2.60
N GLN A 26 -3.44 -22.20 -1.41
CA GLN A 26 -4.70 -21.66 -0.92
C GLN A 26 -4.62 -20.15 -0.64
N GLN A 27 -3.52 -19.66 -0.07
CA GLN A 27 -3.33 -18.22 0.16
C GLN A 27 -3.17 -17.47 -1.16
N MET A 28 -2.35 -18.00 -2.07
CA MET A 28 -2.18 -17.42 -3.39
C MET A 28 -3.51 -17.46 -4.18
N THR A 29 -4.26 -18.55 -4.13
CA THR A 29 -5.52 -18.70 -4.86
C THR A 29 -6.67 -17.96 -4.20
N GLY A 30 -6.78 -18.00 -2.87
CA GLY A 30 -7.80 -17.31 -2.09
C GLY A 30 -7.72 -15.79 -2.21
N ALA A 31 -6.51 -15.22 -2.17
CA ALA A 31 -6.32 -13.80 -2.43
C ALA A 31 -6.68 -13.43 -3.88
N ARG A 32 -6.25 -14.25 -4.86
CA ARG A 32 -6.59 -14.06 -6.28
C ARG A 32 -8.09 -14.17 -6.54
N LEU A 33 -8.78 -15.12 -5.90
CA LEU A 33 -10.23 -15.29 -5.99
C LEU A 33 -10.96 -14.10 -5.34
N GLY A 34 -10.45 -13.58 -4.23
CA GLY A 34 -10.97 -12.36 -3.61
C GLY A 34 -10.95 -11.18 -4.58
N ILE A 35 -9.83 -10.95 -5.27
CA ILE A 35 -9.68 -9.88 -6.26
C ILE A 35 -10.60 -10.09 -7.47
N VAL A 36 -10.76 -11.34 -7.94
CA VAL A 36 -11.67 -11.66 -9.05
C VAL A 36 -13.14 -11.42 -8.65
N CYS A 37 -13.54 -11.87 -7.46
CA CYS A 37 -14.87 -11.62 -6.91
C CYS A 37 -15.13 -10.12 -6.72
N GLU A 38 -14.17 -9.40 -6.16
CA GLU A 38 -14.22 -7.94 -6.01
C GLU A 38 -14.42 -7.25 -7.36
N SER A 39 -13.67 -7.69 -8.38
CA SER A 39 -13.80 -7.16 -9.75
C SER A 39 -15.19 -7.38 -10.33
N ILE A 40 -15.79 -8.55 -10.10
CA ILE A 40 -17.15 -8.88 -10.56
C ILE A 40 -18.19 -8.04 -9.82
N VAL A 41 -18.04 -7.89 -8.50
CA VAL A 41 -18.93 -7.06 -7.68
C VAL A 41 -18.83 -5.59 -8.09
N MET A 42 -17.62 -5.07 -8.29
CA MET A 42 -17.39 -3.69 -8.73
C MET A 42 -17.97 -3.44 -10.12
N PHE A 43 -17.82 -4.40 -11.04
CA PHE A 43 -18.44 -4.34 -12.36
C PHE A 43 -19.98 -4.34 -12.26
N GLY A 44 -20.56 -5.22 -11.44
CA GLY A 44 -22.00 -5.28 -11.21
C GLY A 44 -22.56 -3.98 -10.61
N ILE A 45 -21.90 -3.43 -9.59
CA ILE A 45 -22.26 -2.14 -9.00
C ILE A 45 -22.17 -1.02 -10.04
N GLY A 46 -21.14 -1.02 -10.90
CA GLY A 46 -20.99 -0.04 -11.98
C GLY A 46 -22.10 -0.10 -13.03
N VAL A 47 -22.50 -1.31 -13.44
CA VAL A 47 -23.62 -1.51 -14.38
C VAL A 47 -24.95 -1.09 -13.76
N VAL A 48 -25.19 -1.46 -12.50
CA VAL A 48 -26.40 -1.09 -11.75
C VAL A 48 -26.48 0.43 -11.59
N LEU A 49 -25.41 1.07 -11.10
CA LEU A 49 -25.32 2.53 -11.01
C LEU A 49 -25.53 3.19 -12.38
N GLY A 50 -24.93 2.66 -13.44
CA GLY A 50 -25.08 3.17 -14.81
C GLY A 50 -26.53 3.17 -15.31
N VAL A 51 -27.30 2.14 -14.97
CA VAL A 51 -28.74 2.07 -15.31
C VAL A 51 -29.56 3.02 -14.44
N PHE A 52 -29.16 3.24 -13.19
CA PHE A 52 -29.81 4.20 -12.30
C PHE A 52 -29.48 5.67 -12.62
N VAL A 53 -28.44 5.96 -13.43
CA VAL A 53 -28.00 7.31 -13.82
C VAL A 53 -28.95 7.91 -14.86
N SER A 54 -30.16 8.17 -14.40
CA SER A 54 -30.84 9.42 -14.71
C SER A 54 -29.92 10.61 -14.36
N TRP A 55 -30.19 11.78 -14.95
CA TRP A 55 -29.42 13.04 -14.85
C TRP A 55 -28.92 13.45 -13.45
N GLN A 56 -29.47 12.88 -12.38
CA GLN A 56 -29.11 13.15 -10.99
C GLN A 56 -27.82 12.44 -10.52
N LEU A 57 -27.55 11.20 -10.97
CA LEU A 57 -26.30 10.51 -10.57
C LEU A 57 -25.08 11.09 -11.30
N THR A 58 -25.27 11.64 -12.51
CA THR A 58 -24.21 12.36 -13.24
C THR A 58 -23.69 13.56 -12.44
N LEU A 59 -24.59 14.29 -11.76
CA LEU A 59 -24.21 15.43 -10.93
C LEU A 59 -23.40 15.01 -9.70
N ILE A 60 -23.76 13.90 -9.06
CA ILE A 60 -23.05 13.37 -7.90
C ILE A 60 -21.63 12.91 -8.27
N VAL A 61 -21.50 12.18 -9.38
CA VAL A 61 -20.20 11.71 -9.88
C VAL A 61 -19.32 12.89 -10.28
N LEU A 62 -19.87 13.91 -10.93
CA LEU A 62 -19.14 15.13 -11.28
C LEU A 62 -18.62 15.86 -10.03
N PHE A 63 -19.46 16.03 -9.00
CA PHE A 63 -19.05 16.65 -7.74
C PHE A 63 -17.97 15.84 -7.02
N TYR A 64 -18.09 14.51 -7.03
CA TYR A 64 -17.10 13.61 -6.44
C TYR A 64 -15.73 13.73 -7.11
N ILE A 65 -15.68 13.76 -8.45
CA ILE A 65 -14.45 13.93 -9.22
C ILE A 65 -13.78 15.27 -8.91
N VAL A 66 -14.56 16.36 -8.85
CA VAL A 66 -14.05 17.69 -8.51
C VAL A 66 -13.49 17.73 -7.08
N SER A 67 -14.19 17.12 -6.13
CA SER A 67 -13.73 17.02 -4.73
C SER A 67 -12.42 16.26 -4.61
N LEU A 68 -12.29 15.10 -5.27
CA LEU A 68 -11.05 14.33 -5.29
C LEU A 68 -9.87 15.12 -5.89
N PHE A 69 -10.11 15.87 -6.95
CA PHE A 69 -9.09 16.71 -7.57
C PHE A 69 -8.58 17.78 -6.60
N VAL A 70 -9.49 18.46 -5.89
CA VAL A 70 -9.13 19.48 -4.89
C VAL A 70 -8.29 18.86 -3.77
N ILE A 71 -8.71 17.70 -3.24
CA ILE A 71 -7.97 17.00 -2.18
C ILE A 71 -6.57 16.62 -2.65
N ALA A 72 -6.43 16.07 -3.86
CA ALA A 72 -5.14 15.67 -4.42
C ALA A 72 -4.19 16.87 -4.58
N VAL A 73 -4.69 17.98 -5.13
CA VAL A 73 -3.90 19.21 -5.31
C VAL A 73 -3.48 19.79 -3.96
N MET A 74 -4.40 19.82 -2.99
CA MET A 74 -4.11 20.31 -1.64
C MET A 74 -3.04 19.46 -0.96
N HIS A 75 -3.13 18.13 -1.09
CA HIS A 75 -2.17 17.19 -0.51
C HIS A 75 -0.76 17.37 -1.11
N ILE A 76 -0.65 17.47 -2.43
CA ILE A 76 0.63 17.71 -3.11
C ILE A 76 1.24 19.05 -2.68
N ARG A 77 0.43 20.11 -2.64
CA ARG A 77 0.89 21.43 -2.19
C ARG A 77 1.34 21.41 -0.74
N TRP A 78 0.62 20.71 0.13
CA TRP A 78 0.96 20.58 1.54
C TRP A 78 2.33 19.90 1.72
N GLN A 79 2.54 18.76 1.06
CA GLN A 79 3.82 18.05 1.12
C GLN A 79 4.96 18.88 0.53
N ALA A 80 4.75 19.56 -0.60
CA ALA A 80 5.75 20.42 -1.21
C ALA A 80 6.18 21.59 -0.29
N ARG A 81 5.25 22.13 0.51
CA ARG A 81 5.55 23.19 1.48
C ARG A 81 6.38 22.69 2.65
N LEU A 82 6.13 21.46 3.12
CA LEU A 82 6.90 20.85 4.21
C LEU A 82 8.32 20.48 3.76
N ASN A 83 8.47 19.99 2.53
CA ASN A 83 9.78 19.65 1.97
C ASN A 83 10.66 20.90 1.86
N LYS A 84 10.13 22.01 1.30
CA LYS A 84 10.86 23.29 1.25
C LYS A 84 11.28 23.78 2.63
N ARG A 85 10.38 23.72 3.62
CA ARG A 85 10.71 24.10 5.00
C ARG A 85 11.81 23.23 5.59
N SER A 86 11.88 21.95 5.19
CA SER A 86 12.92 21.02 5.63
C SER A 86 14.27 21.35 4.98
N ASP A 87 14.29 21.77 3.73
CA ASP A 87 15.51 22.21 3.05
C ASP A 87 16.06 23.52 3.67
N ASP A 88 15.19 24.50 3.97
CA ASP A 88 15.59 25.78 4.59
C ASP A 88 16.24 25.60 5.98
N ILE A 89 15.70 24.67 6.79
CA ILE A 89 16.26 24.36 8.12
C ILE A 89 17.57 23.55 8.01
N LEU A 90 17.71 22.70 6.98
CA LEU A 90 18.95 21.96 6.74
C LEU A 90 20.07 22.90 6.25
N GLU A 91 19.73 23.89 5.42
CA GLU A 91 20.65 24.94 4.98
C GLU A 91 21.17 25.75 6.18
N SER A 92 20.26 26.27 7.02
CA SER A 92 20.61 27.00 8.25
C SER A 92 21.46 26.16 9.21
N ALA A 93 21.11 24.88 9.40
CA ALA A 93 21.85 23.97 10.27
C ALA A 93 23.24 23.62 9.72
N SER A 94 23.39 23.52 8.38
CA SER A 94 24.69 23.26 7.73
C SER A 94 25.62 24.46 7.78
N SER A 95 25.08 25.68 7.66
CA SER A 95 25.85 26.93 7.75
C SER A 95 26.42 27.20 9.15
N VAL A 96 25.81 26.63 10.19
CA VAL A 96 26.25 26.80 11.59
C VAL A 96 27.31 25.75 12.00
N ARG A 97 27.42 24.62 11.29
CA ARG A 97 28.44 23.58 11.56
C ARG A 97 29.91 24.04 11.46
N PRO A 98 30.34 24.86 10.49
CA PRO A 98 31.73 25.32 10.46
C PRO A 98 32.05 26.31 11.60
N THR A 99 31.07 27.10 12.04
CA THR A 99 31.24 28.10 13.11
C THR A 99 31.45 27.47 14.48
N PHE A 100 30.73 26.39 14.80
CA PHE A 100 30.94 25.64 16.05
C PHE A 100 32.25 24.84 16.07
N ARG A 101 32.72 24.35 14.91
CA ARG A 101 34.01 23.64 14.81
C ARG A 101 35.19 24.59 15.11
N LEU A 102 35.08 25.87 14.74
CA LEU A 102 36.11 26.86 15.00
C LEU A 102 36.11 27.34 16.46
N GLN A 103 34.96 27.38 17.14
CA GLN A 103 34.89 27.78 18.55
C GLN A 103 35.48 26.73 19.52
N TYR A 104 35.41 25.43 19.18
CA TYR A 104 35.88 24.33 20.06
C TYR A 104 37.39 24.04 19.94
N HIS A 105 38.08 24.60 18.93
CA HIS A 105 39.51 24.40 18.74
C HIS A 105 40.37 25.59 19.24
N VAL A 106 39.73 26.62 19.81
CA VAL A 106 40.38 27.83 20.33
C VAL A 106 40.35 27.86 21.88
N HIS A 107 39.85 26.81 22.53
CA HIS A 107 40.01 26.53 23.96
C HIS A 107 40.81 25.25 24.16
#